data_AF-A0A8H5XFC2-F1
#
_entry.id   AF-A0A8H5XFC2-F1
#
_cell.length_a   1.000
_cell.length_b   1.000
_cell.length_c   1.000
_cell.angle_alpha   90.00
_cell.angle_beta   90.00
_cell.angle_gamma   90.00
#
_symmetry.space_group_name_H-M   'P 1'
#
loop_
_entity.id
_entity.type
_entity.pdbx_description
1 polymer ?
#
loop_
_entity_poly.entity_id
_entity_poly.type
_entity_poly.pdbx_seq_one_letter_code
_entity_poly.pdbx_strand_id
1 'polypeptide(L)'
;MQPSDYIERRTKEILSMASYDASAANWKSYTRSLEAGLEHLEEKTMFSQADYYESNDYVLRFSDRQKLQELQHKIQKASRVLSSAAHTANMFHEFCNNRQFIKSNGPRKIITQEIESHQAEIVHYQSVVQGLLQRAAQTGDLLTSILQYRASISTLSSTHANNKSLASLIHIGRQGEEDGKIVQKTSINTAALTFVATLYLPATLLSVSMSTTEKY
;
A
#
# COMPACT_ATOMS: atom_id res chain seq x y z
N MET A 1 -26.97 -58.55 17.64
CA MET A 1 -26.09 -57.37 17.73
C MET A 1 -25.56 -57.36 19.16
N GLN A 2 -24.25 -57.56 19.36
CA GLN A 2 -23.72 -57.65 20.72
C GLN A 2 -23.70 -56.26 21.37
N PRO A 3 -23.95 -56.15 22.69
CA PRO A 3 -23.92 -54.87 23.42
C PRO A 3 -22.62 -54.07 23.23
N SER A 4 -21.51 -54.75 22.96
CA SER A 4 -20.20 -54.17 22.66
C SER A 4 -20.21 -53.26 21.43
N ASP A 5 -20.86 -53.68 20.33
CA ASP A 5 -20.91 -52.91 19.08
C ASP A 5 -21.72 -51.62 19.20
N TYR A 6 -22.68 -51.59 20.13
CA TYR A 6 -23.53 -50.43 20.39
C TYR A 6 -22.77 -49.35 21.17
N ILE A 7 -21.98 -49.75 22.18
CA ILE A 7 -21.18 -48.83 22.98
C ILE A 7 -20.07 -48.21 22.12
N GLU A 8 -19.40 -49.01 21.28
CA GLU A 8 -18.32 -48.52 20.41
C GLU A 8 -18.81 -47.52 19.34
N ARG A 9 -20.01 -47.73 18.79
CA ARG A 9 -20.62 -46.73 17.88
C ARG A 9 -20.95 -45.43 18.59
N ARG A 10 -21.51 -45.52 19.79
CA ARG A 10 -21.93 -44.35 20.57
C ARG A 10 -20.72 -43.52 21.03
N THR A 11 -19.61 -44.15 21.40
CA THR A 11 -18.36 -43.43 21.71
C THR A 11 -17.73 -42.80 20.48
N LYS A 12 -17.79 -43.44 19.30
CA LYS A 12 -17.33 -42.82 18.04
C LYS A 12 -18.17 -41.61 17.64
N GLU A 13 -19.48 -41.66 17.82
CA GLU A 13 -20.39 -40.52 17.57
C GLU A 13 -20.09 -39.35 18.53
N ILE A 14 -19.97 -39.63 19.84
CA ILE A 14 -19.64 -38.61 20.85
C ILE A 14 -18.25 -37.99 20.63
N LEU A 15 -17.25 -38.80 20.25
CA LEU A 15 -15.90 -38.31 19.93
C LEU A 15 -15.91 -37.44 18.66
N SER A 16 -16.76 -37.77 17.68
CA SER A 16 -16.91 -36.92 16.49
C SER A 16 -17.51 -35.55 16.87
N MET A 17 -18.54 -35.53 17.71
CA MET A 17 -19.18 -34.30 18.20
C MET A 17 -18.24 -33.42 19.03
N ALA A 18 -17.47 -34.01 19.95
CA ALA A 18 -16.47 -33.28 20.73
C ALA A 18 -15.36 -32.66 19.85
N SER A 19 -15.02 -33.29 18.72
CA SER A 19 -14.07 -32.72 17.75
C SER A 19 -14.66 -31.53 16.99
N TYR A 20 -15.98 -31.51 16.77
CA TYR A 20 -16.70 -30.41 16.12
C TYR A 20 -16.81 -29.19 17.05
N ASP A 21 -17.12 -29.37 18.33
CA ASP A 21 -17.15 -28.26 19.30
C ASP A 21 -15.79 -27.56 19.46
N ALA A 22 -14.71 -28.35 19.50
CA ALA A 22 -13.36 -27.80 19.51
C ALA A 22 -13.06 -27.01 18.22
N SER A 23 -13.58 -27.45 17.08
CA SER A 23 -13.43 -26.74 15.80
C SER A 23 -14.19 -25.41 15.78
N ALA A 24 -15.37 -25.34 16.40
CA ALA A 24 -16.22 -24.14 16.49
C ALA A 24 -15.55 -23.02 17.31
N ALA A 25 -15.00 -23.35 18.48
CA ALA A 25 -14.27 -22.39 19.30
C ALA A 25 -13.07 -21.77 18.55
N ASN A 26 -12.38 -22.58 17.73
CA ASN A 26 -11.25 -22.13 16.92
C ASN A 26 -11.68 -21.13 15.85
N TRP A 27 -12.86 -21.29 15.24
CA TRP A 27 -13.39 -20.37 14.24
C TRP A 27 -13.63 -18.98 14.81
N LYS A 28 -14.20 -18.88 16.00
CA LYS A 28 -14.43 -17.59 16.68
C LYS A 28 -13.13 -16.82 16.91
N SER A 29 -12.09 -17.49 17.42
CA SER A 29 -10.78 -16.84 17.62
C SER A 29 -10.13 -16.47 16.29
N TYR A 30 -10.27 -17.32 15.28
CA TYR A 30 -9.66 -17.11 13.97
C TYR A 30 -10.32 -15.93 13.23
N THR A 31 -11.65 -15.85 13.18
CA THR A 31 -12.36 -14.72 12.55
C THR A 31 -12.05 -13.40 13.24
N ARG A 32 -11.98 -13.37 14.58
CA ARG A 32 -11.54 -12.20 15.35
C ARG A 32 -10.11 -11.78 15.01
N SER A 33 -9.19 -12.72 14.81
CA SER A 33 -7.82 -12.40 14.42
C SER A 33 -7.73 -11.79 13.02
N LEU A 34 -8.58 -12.26 12.08
CA LEU A 34 -8.69 -11.69 10.74
C LEU A 34 -9.29 -10.29 10.78
N GLU A 35 -10.33 -10.10 11.58
CA GLU A 35 -10.99 -8.81 11.79
C GLU A 35 -10.03 -7.77 12.38
N ALA A 36 -9.34 -8.08 13.48
CA ALA A 36 -8.36 -7.17 14.08
C ALA A 36 -7.23 -6.80 13.10
N GLY A 37 -6.78 -7.75 12.29
CA GLY A 37 -5.79 -7.49 11.24
C GLY A 37 -6.30 -6.57 10.12
N LEU A 38 -7.60 -6.66 9.80
CA LEU A 38 -8.25 -5.80 8.82
C LEU A 38 -8.48 -4.40 9.37
N GLU A 39 -9.03 -4.30 10.58
CA GLU A 39 -9.29 -3.03 11.28
C GLU A 39 -8.03 -2.18 11.39
N HIS A 40 -6.88 -2.80 11.69
CA HIS A 40 -5.61 -2.08 11.72
C HIS A 40 -5.23 -1.44 10.36
N LEU A 41 -5.49 -2.14 9.25
CA LEU A 41 -5.23 -1.62 7.90
C LEU A 41 -6.28 -0.60 7.47
N GLU A 42 -7.55 -0.80 7.85
CA GLU A 42 -8.65 0.13 7.64
C GLU A 42 -8.38 1.45 8.34
N GLU A 43 -8.08 1.43 9.64
CA GLU A 43 -7.73 2.61 10.44
C GLU A 43 -6.59 3.39 9.78
N LYS A 44 -5.49 2.69 9.47
CA LYS A 44 -4.33 3.28 8.81
C LYS A 44 -4.70 3.93 7.46
N THR A 45 -5.61 3.33 6.71
CA THR A 45 -6.01 3.81 5.37
C THR A 45 -6.99 4.98 5.46
N MET A 46 -7.99 4.89 6.35
CA MET A 46 -9.04 5.89 6.54
C MET A 46 -8.52 7.19 7.14
N PHE A 47 -7.56 7.10 8.07
CA PHE A 47 -6.98 8.28 8.73
C PHE A 47 -5.73 8.82 8.02
N SER A 48 -5.35 8.25 6.86
CA SER A 48 -4.26 8.80 6.08
C SER A 48 -4.72 9.96 5.21
N GLN A 49 -4.04 11.11 5.31
CA GLN A 49 -4.38 12.28 4.51
C GLN A 49 -3.88 12.13 3.06
N ALA A 50 -4.77 12.12 2.07
CA ALA A 50 -4.36 12.02 0.67
C ALA A 50 -3.56 13.27 0.20
N ASP A 51 -3.97 14.46 0.66
CA ASP A 51 -3.54 15.75 0.11
C ASP A 51 -2.24 16.31 0.72
N TYR A 52 -1.90 15.95 1.95
CA TYR A 52 -0.79 16.57 2.68
C TYR A 52 0.05 15.53 3.41
N TYR A 53 1.38 15.68 3.33
CA TYR A 53 2.30 14.98 4.21
C TYR A 53 2.44 15.77 5.51
N GLU A 54 1.55 15.53 6.47
CA GLU A 54 1.79 15.96 7.84
C GLU A 54 2.80 15.03 8.52
N SER A 55 3.64 15.58 9.39
CA SER A 55 4.64 14.79 10.14
C SER A 55 4.03 13.71 11.05
N ASN A 56 2.75 13.84 11.38
CA ASN A 56 1.98 12.90 12.20
C ASN A 56 1.03 12.01 11.37
N ASP A 57 1.10 12.03 10.04
CA ASP A 57 0.21 11.24 9.19
C ASP A 57 0.64 9.76 9.15
N TYR A 58 -0.33 8.87 8.91
CA TYR A 58 -0.07 7.45 8.69
C TYR A 58 0.72 7.25 7.39
N VAL A 59 1.91 6.66 7.52
CA VAL A 59 2.75 6.34 6.36
C VAL A 59 2.23 5.10 5.67
N LEU A 60 1.38 5.29 4.65
CA LEU A 60 0.94 4.24 3.74
C LEU A 60 2.05 3.87 2.74
N ARG A 61 2.31 2.57 2.61
CA ARG A 61 3.33 2.01 1.73
C ARG A 61 2.77 0.86 0.91
N PHE A 62 3.48 0.49 -0.15
CA PHE A 62 3.17 -0.72 -0.92
C PHE A 62 3.17 -1.99 -0.05
N SER A 63 3.98 -2.03 1.02
CA SER A 63 3.97 -3.13 1.99
C SER A 63 2.61 -3.31 2.69
N ASP A 64 1.85 -2.23 2.89
CA ASP A 64 0.51 -2.33 3.47
C ASP A 64 -0.46 -2.99 2.48
N ARG A 65 -0.30 -2.72 1.18
CA ARG A 65 -1.07 -3.39 0.12
C ARG A 65 -0.76 -4.89 0.05
N GLN A 66 0.50 -5.27 0.26
CA GLN A 66 0.92 -6.68 0.35
C GLN A 66 0.30 -7.38 1.57
N LYS A 67 0.33 -6.74 2.74
CA LYS A 67 -0.33 -7.25 3.96
C LYS A 67 -1.83 -7.43 3.77
N LEU A 68 -2.50 -6.45 3.15
CA LEU A 68 -3.92 -6.55 2.83
C LEU A 68 -4.20 -7.71 1.87
N GLN A 69 -3.36 -7.91 0.85
CA GLN A 69 -3.49 -9.02 -0.09
C GLN A 69 -3.32 -10.38 0.60
N GLU A 70 -2.34 -10.49 1.50
CA GLU A 70 -2.14 -11.70 2.30
C GLU A 70 -3.36 -11.99 3.18
N LEU A 71 -3.92 -10.95 3.82
CA LEU A 71 -5.13 -11.05 4.63
C LEU A 71 -6.34 -11.48 3.79
N GLN A 72 -6.56 -10.86 2.63
CA GLN A 72 -7.61 -11.27 1.69
C GLN A 72 -7.46 -12.75 1.31
N HIS A 73 -6.25 -13.22 1.04
CA HIS A 73 -6.02 -14.63 0.73
C HIS A 73 -6.37 -15.56 1.91
N LYS A 74 -6.02 -15.17 3.14
CA LYS A 74 -6.39 -15.92 4.36
C LYS A 74 -7.91 -15.97 4.54
N ILE A 75 -8.61 -14.85 4.33
CA ILE A 75 -10.08 -14.77 4.42
C ILE A 75 -10.74 -15.63 3.32
N GLN A 76 -10.24 -15.58 2.08
CA GLN A 76 -10.73 -16.44 0.98
C GLN A 76 -10.55 -17.93 1.28
N LYS A 77 -9.38 -18.31 1.85
CA LYS A 77 -9.14 -19.68 2.28
C LYS A 77 -10.14 -20.11 3.37
N ALA A 78 -10.40 -19.23 4.35
CA ALA A 78 -11.40 -19.46 5.39
C ALA A 78 -12.79 -19.70 4.80
N SER A 79 -13.20 -18.85 3.84
CA SER A 79 -14.47 -18.97 3.13
C SER A 79 -14.62 -20.35 2.48
N ARG A 80 -13.60 -20.82 1.74
CA ARG A 80 -13.63 -22.14 1.10
C ARG A 80 -13.76 -23.29 2.10
N VAL A 81 -13.05 -23.22 3.21
CA VAL A 81 -13.12 -24.24 4.27
C VAL A 81 -14.52 -24.26 4.89
N LEU A 82 -15.09 -23.09 5.20
CA LEU A 82 -16.46 -23.00 5.74
C LEU A 82 -17.51 -23.47 4.73
N SER A 83 -17.35 -23.19 3.43
CA SER A 83 -18.24 -23.74 2.38
C SER A 83 -18.16 -25.27 2.30
N SER A 84 -16.96 -25.85 2.39
CA SER A 84 -16.79 -27.30 2.43
C SER A 84 -17.38 -27.92 3.70
N ALA A 85 -17.21 -27.27 4.85
CA ALA A 85 -17.81 -27.69 6.11
C ALA A 85 -19.35 -27.65 6.05
N ALA A 86 -19.93 -26.57 5.53
CA ALA A 86 -21.38 -26.44 5.33
C ALA A 86 -21.92 -27.56 4.42
N HIS A 87 -21.23 -27.83 3.31
CA HIS A 87 -21.62 -28.92 2.40
C HIS A 87 -21.58 -30.29 3.09
N THR A 88 -20.53 -30.56 3.87
CA THR A 88 -20.39 -31.82 4.62
C THR A 88 -21.49 -31.96 5.69
N ALA A 89 -21.81 -30.88 6.41
CA ALA A 89 -22.89 -30.86 7.38
C ALA A 89 -24.25 -31.13 6.72
N ASN A 90 -24.52 -30.56 5.54
CA ASN A 90 -25.73 -30.83 4.77
C ASN A 90 -25.83 -32.29 4.33
N MET A 91 -24.74 -32.86 3.79
CA MET A 91 -24.69 -34.28 3.41
C MET A 91 -24.95 -35.21 4.61
N PHE A 92 -24.40 -34.86 5.78
CA PHE A 92 -24.62 -35.63 7.00
C PHE A 92 -26.06 -35.50 7.52
N HIS A 93 -26.63 -34.28 7.48
CA HIS A 93 -28.03 -34.04 7.82
C HIS A 93 -28.98 -34.87 6.93
N GLU A 94 -28.76 -34.86 5.61
CA GLU A 94 -29.52 -35.67 4.66
C GLU A 94 -29.36 -37.17 4.93
N PHE A 95 -28.15 -37.63 5.24
CA PHE A 95 -27.88 -39.02 5.59
C PHE A 95 -28.66 -39.47 6.85
N CYS A 96 -28.66 -38.63 7.90
CA CYS A 96 -29.42 -38.87 9.14
C CYS A 96 -30.93 -38.88 8.90
N ASN A 97 -31.43 -38.09 7.93
CA ASN A 97 -32.84 -38.04 7.60
C ASN A 97 -33.32 -39.21 6.73
N ASN A 98 -32.47 -39.66 5.79
CA ASN A 98 -32.82 -40.70 4.82
C ASN A 98 -32.70 -42.13 5.38
N ARG A 99 -31.86 -42.37 6.39
CA ARG A 99 -31.74 -43.70 6.99
C ARG A 99 -32.67 -43.85 8.19
N GLN A 100 -33.51 -44.90 8.19
CA GLN A 100 -34.21 -45.43 9.38
C GLN A 100 -33.25 -46.01 10.44
N PHE A 101 -32.00 -45.54 10.51
CA PHE A 101 -30.93 -46.13 11.32
C PHE A 101 -31.20 -46.04 12.83
N ILE A 102 -32.03 -45.08 13.24
CA ILE A 102 -32.42 -44.88 14.62
C ILE A 102 -33.92 -45.15 14.74
N LYS A 103 -34.29 -46.39 15.06
CA LYS A 103 -35.69 -46.77 15.34
C LYS A 103 -36.27 -46.09 16.58
N SER A 104 -35.43 -45.50 17.44
CA SER A 104 -35.86 -44.74 18.62
C SER A 104 -35.90 -43.24 18.35
N ASN A 105 -37.07 -42.62 18.51
CA ASN A 105 -37.27 -41.19 18.24
C ASN A 105 -36.46 -40.23 19.13
N GLY A 106 -35.98 -40.67 20.30
CA GLY A 106 -35.26 -39.80 21.25
C GLY A 106 -33.85 -39.38 20.76
N PRO A 107 -32.90 -40.32 20.60
CA PRO A 107 -31.53 -40.02 20.14
C PRO A 107 -31.46 -39.31 18.79
N ARG A 108 -32.40 -39.61 17.87
CA ARG A 108 -32.45 -38.96 16.56
C ARG A 108 -32.69 -37.46 16.68
N LYS A 109 -33.63 -37.03 17.53
CA LYS A 109 -33.95 -35.61 17.71
C LYS A 109 -32.76 -34.82 18.24
N ILE A 110 -32.02 -35.39 19.20
CA ILE A 110 -30.84 -34.74 19.78
C ILE A 110 -29.76 -34.55 18.71
N ILE A 111 -29.45 -35.60 17.96
CA ILE A 111 -28.43 -35.53 16.88
C ILE A 111 -28.84 -34.53 15.80
N THR A 112 -30.09 -34.54 15.36
CA THR A 112 -30.59 -33.58 14.35
C THR A 112 -30.48 -32.14 14.86
N GLN A 113 -30.89 -31.88 16.10
CA GLN A 113 -30.80 -30.54 16.71
C GLN A 113 -29.35 -30.04 16.81
N GLU A 114 -28.41 -30.93 17.13
CA GLU A 114 -26.99 -30.58 17.22
C GLU A 114 -26.39 -30.28 15.83
N ILE A 115 -26.75 -31.06 14.81
CA ILE A 115 -26.36 -30.78 13.42
C ILE A 115 -26.91 -29.42 12.96
N GLU A 116 -28.18 -29.14 13.23
CA GLU A 116 -28.82 -27.87 12.89
C GLU A 116 -28.13 -26.69 13.59
N SER A 117 -27.76 -26.85 14.87
CA SER A 117 -27.00 -25.85 15.62
C SER A 117 -25.64 -25.57 14.97
N HIS A 118 -24.90 -26.60 14.57
CA HIS A 118 -23.62 -26.44 13.87
C HIS A 118 -23.77 -25.82 12.48
N GLN A 119 -24.81 -26.18 11.72
CA GLN A 119 -25.10 -25.56 10.44
C GLN A 119 -25.35 -24.05 10.60
N ALA A 120 -26.15 -23.67 11.61
CA ALA A 120 -26.40 -22.27 11.91
C ALA A 120 -25.11 -21.51 12.25
N GLU A 121 -24.22 -22.13 13.02
CA GLU A 121 -22.92 -21.54 13.37
C GLU A 121 -21.98 -21.40 12.14
N ILE A 122 -21.92 -22.41 11.27
CA ILE A 122 -21.14 -22.33 10.03
C ILE A 122 -21.66 -21.20 9.13
N VAL A 123 -22.99 -21.09 8.97
CA VAL A 123 -23.62 -20.02 8.19
C VAL A 123 -23.31 -18.64 8.79
N HIS A 124 -23.31 -18.52 10.12
CA HIS A 124 -22.90 -17.29 10.79
C HIS A 124 -21.46 -16.91 10.43
N TYR A 125 -20.50 -17.83 10.56
CA TYR A 125 -19.11 -17.53 10.21
C TYR A 125 -18.91 -17.25 8.71
N GLN A 126 -19.67 -17.90 7.82
CA GLN A 126 -19.66 -17.58 6.39
C GLN A 126 -20.06 -16.12 6.14
N SER A 127 -21.12 -15.65 6.80
CA SER A 127 -21.56 -14.26 6.70
C SER A 127 -20.49 -13.28 7.21
N VAL A 128 -19.86 -13.58 8.35
CA VAL A 128 -18.76 -12.77 8.90
C VAL A 128 -17.59 -12.70 7.91
N VAL A 129 -17.12 -13.85 7.41
CA VAL A 129 -16.01 -13.93 6.46
C VAL A 129 -16.32 -13.20 5.15
N GLN A 130 -17.56 -13.28 4.66
CA GLN A 130 -18.00 -12.53 3.49
C GLN A 130 -17.98 -11.01 3.73
N GLY A 131 -18.42 -10.55 4.90
CA GLY A 131 -18.32 -9.16 5.32
C GLY A 131 -16.86 -8.68 5.37
N LEU A 132 -15.96 -9.49 5.93
CA LEU A 132 -14.52 -9.20 5.95
C LEU A 132 -13.91 -9.11 4.54
N LEU A 133 -14.33 -9.97 3.59
CA LEU A 133 -13.88 -9.89 2.20
C LEU A 133 -14.30 -8.58 1.54
N GLN A 134 -15.56 -8.17 1.72
CA GLN A 134 -16.07 -6.94 1.16
C GLN A 134 -15.34 -5.72 1.71
N ARG A 135 -15.18 -5.65 3.04
CA ARG A 135 -14.42 -4.60 3.72
C ARG A 135 -12.96 -4.55 3.26
N ALA A 136 -12.31 -5.70 3.15
CA ALA A 136 -10.93 -5.80 2.67
C ALA A 136 -10.78 -5.36 1.20
N ALA A 137 -11.79 -5.60 0.36
CA ALA A 137 -11.80 -5.12 -1.02
C ALA A 137 -11.91 -3.59 -1.06
N GLN A 138 -12.88 -3.01 -0.34
CA GLN A 138 -13.09 -1.55 -0.25
C GLN A 138 -11.85 -0.83 0.30
N THR A 139 -11.23 -1.38 1.34
CA THR A 139 -9.97 -0.86 1.89
C THR A 139 -8.84 -0.91 0.86
N GLY A 140 -8.80 -1.97 0.06
CA GLY A 140 -7.80 -2.15 -0.99
C GLY A 140 -7.95 -1.13 -2.11
N ASP A 141 -9.19 -0.82 -2.50
CA ASP A 141 -9.49 0.20 -3.49
C ASP A 141 -9.07 1.58 -2.99
N LEU A 142 -9.48 1.95 -1.76
CA LEU A 142 -9.11 3.22 -1.15
C LEU A 142 -7.59 3.38 -1.00
N LEU A 143 -6.89 2.36 -0.49
CA LEU A 143 -5.44 2.35 -0.38
C LEU A 143 -4.76 2.56 -1.74
N THR A 144 -5.28 1.90 -2.78
CA THR A 144 -4.75 2.04 -4.14
C THR A 144 -4.95 3.46 -4.66
N SER A 145 -6.14 4.04 -4.48
CA SER A 145 -6.42 5.42 -4.88
C SER A 145 -5.52 6.44 -4.17
N ILE A 146 -5.30 6.29 -2.86
CA ILE A 146 -4.40 7.19 -2.11
C ILE A 146 -2.96 7.09 -2.62
N LEU A 147 -2.45 5.86 -2.83
CA LEU A 147 -1.09 5.66 -3.32
C LEU A 147 -0.90 6.21 -4.74
N GLN A 148 -1.88 6.00 -5.63
CA GLN A 148 -1.86 6.55 -6.99
C GLN A 148 -1.87 8.08 -6.98
N TYR A 149 -2.74 8.68 -6.17
CA TYR A 149 -2.83 10.13 -6.03
C TYR A 149 -1.51 10.74 -5.55
N ARG A 150 -0.90 10.16 -4.50
CA ARG A 150 0.41 10.60 -3.98
C ARG A 150 1.51 10.47 -5.04
N ALA A 151 1.51 9.39 -5.81
CA ALA A 151 2.46 9.19 -6.92
C ALA A 151 2.27 10.25 -8.02
N SER A 152 1.02 10.58 -8.36
CA SER A 152 0.69 11.63 -9.32
C SER A 152 1.15 13.02 -8.86
N ILE A 153 0.89 13.40 -7.60
CA ILE A 153 1.38 14.67 -7.02
C ILE A 153 2.90 14.74 -7.06
N SER A 154 3.57 13.66 -6.66
CA SER A 154 5.04 13.61 -6.66
C SER A 154 5.59 13.78 -8.08
N THR A 155 4.97 13.16 -9.07
CA THR A 155 5.37 13.27 -10.48
C THR A 155 5.16 14.69 -11.01
N LEU A 156 4.02 15.32 -10.69
CA LEU A 156 3.73 16.70 -11.06
C LEU A 156 4.73 17.68 -10.44
N SER A 157 5.04 17.50 -9.15
CA SER A 157 6.01 18.32 -8.42
C SER A 157 7.41 18.21 -9.00
N SER A 158 7.86 16.99 -9.31
CA SER A 158 9.14 16.75 -9.99
C SER A 158 9.19 17.38 -11.38
N THR A 159 8.09 17.28 -12.14
CA THR A 159 7.99 17.91 -13.47
C THR A 159 8.07 19.43 -13.37
N HIS A 160 7.38 20.03 -12.40
CA HIS A 160 7.44 21.45 -12.15
C HIS A 160 8.84 21.92 -11.75
N ALA A 161 9.52 21.19 -10.86
CA ALA A 161 10.89 21.46 -10.45
C ALA A 161 11.88 21.35 -11.63
N ASN A 162 11.69 20.36 -12.51
CA ASN A 162 12.49 20.19 -13.72
C ASN A 162 12.28 21.36 -14.69
N ASN A 163 11.03 21.78 -14.92
CA ASN A 163 10.73 22.93 -15.77
C ASN A 163 11.32 24.23 -15.24
N LYS A 164 11.26 24.46 -13.91
CA LYS A 164 11.90 25.62 -13.26
C LYS A 164 13.42 25.57 -13.40
N SER A 165 14.02 24.39 -13.28
CA SER A 165 15.46 24.18 -13.46
C SER A 165 15.87 24.44 -14.92
N LEU A 166 15.11 23.95 -15.90
CA LEU A 166 15.32 24.21 -17.32
C LEU A 166 15.19 25.70 -17.65
N ALA A 167 14.16 26.38 -17.14
CA ALA A 167 14.00 27.82 -17.31
C ALA A 167 15.20 28.59 -16.75
N SER A 168 15.73 28.16 -15.59
CA SER A 168 16.92 28.75 -14.98
C SER A 168 18.17 28.51 -15.83
N LEU A 169 18.34 27.30 -16.40
CA LEU A 169 19.44 26.99 -17.31
C LEU A 169 19.38 27.81 -18.61
N ILE A 170 18.18 27.99 -19.18
CA ILE A 170 17.97 28.85 -20.35
C ILE A 170 18.35 30.30 -20.01
N HIS A 171 17.93 30.79 -18.84
CA HIS A 171 18.28 32.13 -18.39
C HIS A 171 19.79 32.31 -18.21
N ILE A 172 20.46 31.36 -17.56
CA ILE A 172 21.93 31.34 -17.40
C ILE A 172 22.63 31.29 -18.75
N GLY A 173 22.16 30.43 -19.68
CA GLY A 173 22.74 30.34 -21.03
C GLY A 173 22.62 31.65 -21.81
N ARG A 174 21.45 32.32 -21.72
CA ARG A 174 21.22 33.62 -22.36
C ARG A 174 22.09 34.72 -21.74
N GLN A 175 22.20 34.73 -20.41
CA GLN A 175 23.07 35.67 -19.70
C GLN A 175 24.53 35.44 -20.06
N GLY A 176 24.98 34.18 -20.14
CA GLY A 176 26.34 33.84 -20.58
C GLY A 176 26.63 34.29 -22.01
N GLU A 177 25.65 34.26 -22.92
CA GLU A 177 25.80 34.80 -24.28
C GLU A 177 25.93 36.33 -24.27
N GLU A 178 25.14 37.03 -23.44
CA GLU A 178 25.23 38.48 -23.25
C GLU A 178 26.58 38.88 -22.63
N ASP A 179 27.02 38.16 -21.58
CA ASP A 179 28.31 38.36 -20.93
C ASP A 179 29.47 38.09 -21.89
N GLY A 180 29.39 37.05 -22.72
CA GLY A 180 30.38 36.76 -23.76
C GLY A 180 30.51 37.91 -24.77
N LYS A 181 29.39 38.51 -25.19
CA LYS A 181 29.40 39.70 -26.07
C LYS A 181 30.00 40.93 -25.38
N ILE A 182 29.75 41.10 -24.09
CA ILE A 182 30.35 42.20 -23.30
C ILE A 182 31.86 41.98 -23.20
N VAL A 183 32.32 40.79 -22.82
CA VAL A 183 33.74 40.42 -22.71
C VAL A 183 34.47 40.66 -24.02
N GLN A 184 33.88 40.27 -25.16
CA GLN A 184 34.44 40.51 -26.48
C GLN A 184 34.59 42.01 -26.80
N LYS A 185 33.57 42.83 -26.49
CA LYS A 185 33.64 44.29 -26.68
C LYS A 185 34.67 44.95 -25.76
N THR A 186 34.73 44.55 -24.49
CA THR A 186 35.75 45.07 -23.56
C THR A 186 37.16 44.72 -24.01
N SER A 187 37.37 43.49 -24.50
CA SER A 187 38.68 43.06 -25.03
C SER A 187 39.15 43.95 -26.18
N ILE A 188 38.26 44.25 -27.14
CA ILE A 188 38.55 45.16 -28.27
C ILE A 188 38.89 46.57 -27.78
N ASN A 189 38.11 47.11 -26.84
CA ASN A 189 38.36 48.45 -26.29
C ASN A 189 39.68 48.51 -25.49
N THR A 190 39.98 47.49 -24.69
CA THR A 190 41.27 47.41 -23.97
C THR A 190 42.44 47.26 -24.92
N ALA A 191 42.30 46.50 -26.01
CA ALA A 191 43.34 46.39 -27.02
C ALA A 191 43.59 47.72 -27.74
N ALA A 192 42.52 48.44 -28.10
CA ALA A 192 42.61 49.77 -28.69
C ALA A 192 43.25 50.81 -27.74
N LEU A 193 42.82 50.84 -26.47
CA LEU A 193 43.42 51.70 -25.44
C LEU A 193 44.90 51.37 -25.22
N THR A 194 45.25 50.08 -25.19
CA THR A 194 46.64 49.63 -25.04
C THR A 194 47.48 50.06 -26.23
N PHE A 195 46.95 49.95 -27.45
CA PHE A 195 47.62 50.40 -28.67
C PHE A 195 47.84 51.92 -28.70
N VAL A 196 46.83 52.70 -28.32
CA VAL A 196 46.96 54.16 -28.17
C VAL A 196 48.01 54.49 -27.11
N ALA A 197 47.96 53.83 -25.95
CA ALA A 197 48.93 54.05 -24.89
C ALA A 197 50.36 53.71 -25.36
N THR A 198 50.59 52.60 -26.06
CA THR A 198 51.93 52.23 -26.55
C THR A 198 52.45 53.13 -27.66
N LEU A 199 51.58 53.72 -28.49
CA LEU A 199 51.99 54.72 -29.48
C LEU A 199 52.35 56.06 -28.86
N TYR A 200 51.51 56.54 -27.93
CA TYR A 200 51.66 57.88 -27.40
C TYR A 200 52.65 57.96 -26.24
N LEU A 201 52.84 56.90 -25.43
CA LEU A 201 53.78 56.93 -24.30
C LEU A 201 55.21 57.30 -24.71
N PRO A 202 55.82 56.65 -25.73
CA PRO A 202 57.17 56.99 -26.16
C PRO A 202 57.25 58.43 -26.68
N ALA A 203 56.24 58.88 -27.42
CA ALA A 203 56.16 60.24 -27.93
C ALA A 203 56.02 61.28 -26.81
N THR A 204 55.26 60.98 -25.74
CA THR A 204 55.15 61.87 -24.57
C THR A 204 56.45 61.90 -23.78
N LEU A 205 57.12 60.76 -23.62
CA LEU A 205 58.43 60.67 -22.97
C LEU A 205 59.50 61.51 -23.72
N LEU A 206 59.50 61.46 -25.05
CA LEU A 206 60.39 62.28 -25.88
C LEU A 206 60.03 63.77 -25.85
N SER A 207 58.75 64.13 -25.80
CA SER A 207 58.32 65.52 -25.67
C SER A 207 58.69 66.12 -24.30
N VAL A 208 58.58 65.33 -23.22
CA VAL A 208 59.00 65.77 -21.88
C VAL A 208 60.52 65.94 -21.82
N SER A 209 61.31 65.00 -22.34
CA SER A 209 62.77 65.14 -22.33
C SER A 209 63.26 66.35 -23.12
N MET A 210 62.64 66.64 -24.28
CA MET A 210 63.01 67.80 -25.09
C MET A 210 62.55 69.14 -24.52
N SER A 211 61.39 69.20 -23.85
CA SER A 211 60.92 70.43 -23.18
C SER A 211 61.72 70.77 -21.91
N THR A 212 62.34 69.78 -21.25
CA THR A 212 63.21 70.03 -20.09
C THR A 212 64.62 70.50 -20.43
N THR A 213 65.09 70.30 -21.66
CA THR A 213 66.41 70.78 -22.12
C THR A 213 66.44 72.23 -22.60
N GLU A 214 65.29 72.91 -22.66
CA GLU A 214 65.21 74.32 -23.10
C GLU A 214 65.32 75.34 -21.93
N LYS A 215 65.70 74.89 -20.73
CA LYS A 215 65.83 75.73 -19.52
C LYS A 215 67.23 75.79 -18.90
N TYR A 216 68.27 75.36 -19.60
CA TYR A 216 69.66 75.56 -19.17
C TYR A 216 70.52 76.15 -20.28
#